data_AF-A0A1G3AC73-F1
#
_entry.id   AF-A0A1G3AC73-F1
#
_cell.length_a   1.000
_cell.length_b   1.000
_cell.length_c   1.000
_cell.angle_alpha   90.00
_cell.angle_beta   90.00
_cell.angle_gamma   90.00
#
_symmetry.space_group_name_H-M   'P 1'
#
loop_
_entity.id
_entity.type
_entity.pdbx_description
1 polymer ?
#
loop_
_entity_poly.entity_id
_entity_poly.type
_entity_poly.pdbx_seq_one_letter_code
_entity_poly.pdbx_strand_id
1 'polypeptide(L)'
;HLQREAVADEIRNAVLVLTAVFDQNLPDVARSIALAVPASRAAGRETPLDCIACENMMDSSSTLGRHVRALLGGEDLAWCQQHVGFPDCMISRVVPRPEPDPLVIVAEDYNEWTARAEAFRGPKPARLTALEPVDNQSARLERKLFVHNGGHAVCGYVGFHRRHRYVHEAVADPVVAEHVLGALDELGEVVRQKHEFSPESIEAYKQDFCIRGAVPEMNDAILRVVRDPIRKLSPRERLVAPAKLAIECGLARRWIVKGIVAALKYRHPADSQSLELAEKLSQNGLRSVLEEICTIEKSSPLADEIEEAWNCWTL
;
A
#
# COMPACT_ATOMS: atom_id res chain seq x y z
N HIS A 1 19.31 23.50 10.13
CA HIS A 1 20.28 22.78 9.28
C HIS A 1 20.23 21.30 9.64
N LEU A 2 20.05 20.41 8.67
CA LEU A 2 20.10 18.96 8.92
C LEU A 2 21.55 18.58 9.28
N GLN A 3 21.74 17.90 10.42
CA GLN A 3 23.05 17.43 10.90
C GLN A 3 23.50 16.18 10.13
N ARG A 4 23.61 16.28 8.79
CA ARG A 4 23.83 15.11 7.90
C ARG A 4 25.11 14.34 8.19
N GLU A 5 26.19 15.05 8.51
CA GLU A 5 27.47 14.45 8.90
C GLU A 5 27.30 13.59 10.16
N ALA A 6 26.64 14.12 11.20
CA ALA A 6 26.37 13.35 12.42
C ALA A 6 25.47 12.13 12.15
N VAL A 7 24.47 12.26 11.29
CA VAL A 7 23.63 11.11 10.86
C VAL A 7 24.46 10.08 10.09
N ALA A 8 25.35 10.52 9.20
CA ALA A 8 26.24 9.64 8.45
C ALA A 8 27.22 8.90 9.38
N ASP A 9 27.70 9.56 10.42
CA ASP A 9 28.54 8.97 11.46
C ASP A 9 27.81 7.89 12.26
N GLU A 10 26.53 8.11 12.60
CA GLU A 10 25.70 7.09 13.24
C GLU A 10 25.45 5.89 12.30
N ILE A 11 25.15 6.15 11.01
CA ILE A 11 24.95 5.09 10.00
C ILE A 11 26.20 4.22 9.85
N ARG A 12 27.39 4.82 9.98
CA ARG A 12 28.68 4.12 9.89
C ARG A 12 28.79 2.95 10.86
N ASN A 13 28.15 3.03 12.03
CA ASN A 13 28.15 1.99 13.06
C ASN A 13 26.87 1.15 13.07
N ALA A 14 25.83 1.56 12.34
CA ALA A 14 24.55 0.86 12.27
C ALA A 14 24.64 -0.37 11.36
N VAL A 15 23.99 -1.48 11.73
CA VAL A 15 23.82 -2.65 10.84
C VAL A 15 22.56 -2.55 9.98
N LEU A 16 21.64 -1.66 10.37
CA LEU A 16 20.34 -1.49 9.75
C LEU A 16 19.92 -0.02 9.79
N VAL A 17 19.41 0.50 8.68
CA VAL A 17 18.74 1.79 8.57
C VAL A 17 17.29 1.56 8.17
N LEU A 18 16.35 2.15 8.92
CA LEU A 18 14.91 2.09 8.64
C LEU A 18 14.38 3.49 8.34
N THR A 19 13.46 3.61 7.38
CA THR A 19 12.77 4.88 7.09
C THR A 19 11.26 4.72 7.17
N ALA A 20 10.56 5.76 7.61
CA ALA A 20 9.10 5.90 7.51
C ALA A 20 8.79 7.40 7.36
N VAL A 21 9.19 7.97 6.22
CA VAL A 21 9.30 9.41 5.98
C VAL A 21 8.41 9.92 4.86
N PHE A 22 7.56 9.08 4.27
CA PHE A 22 6.89 9.29 2.99
C PHE A 22 7.85 9.23 1.79
N ASP A 23 7.35 8.68 0.68
CA ASP A 23 8.13 8.37 -0.52
C ASP A 23 8.79 9.60 -1.13
N GLN A 24 8.12 10.76 -1.11
CA GLN A 24 8.67 12.03 -1.61
C GLN A 24 9.94 12.49 -0.86
N ASN A 25 10.20 11.99 0.35
CA ASN A 25 11.34 12.37 1.18
C ASN A 25 12.53 11.40 1.05
N LEU A 26 12.37 10.26 0.36
CA LEU A 26 13.46 9.30 0.14
C LEU A 26 14.71 9.92 -0.53
N PRO A 27 14.60 10.84 -1.52
CA PRO A 27 15.78 11.49 -2.09
C PRO A 27 16.59 12.29 -1.07
N ASP A 28 15.95 12.85 -0.04
CA ASP A 28 16.62 13.61 1.00
C ASP A 28 17.37 12.69 1.98
N VAL A 29 16.75 11.59 2.39
CA VAL A 29 17.37 10.56 3.24
C VAL A 29 18.56 9.91 2.55
N ALA A 30 18.43 9.66 1.24
CA ALA A 30 19.50 9.07 0.43
C ALA A 30 20.82 9.84 0.50
N ARG A 31 20.77 11.18 0.64
CA ARG A 31 21.97 12.01 0.78
C ARG A 31 22.75 11.68 2.06
N SER A 32 22.05 11.44 3.17
CA SER A 32 22.69 11.09 4.45
C SER A 32 23.31 9.69 4.40
N ILE A 33 22.62 8.72 3.78
CA ILE A 33 23.16 7.37 3.59
C ILE A 33 24.38 7.39 2.64
N ALA A 34 24.32 8.15 1.55
CA ALA A 34 25.42 8.27 0.61
C ALA A 34 26.69 8.87 1.24
N LEU A 35 26.55 9.83 2.16
CA LEU A 35 27.69 10.38 2.92
C LEU A 35 28.37 9.34 3.82
N ALA A 36 27.61 8.36 4.34
CA ALA A 36 28.15 7.31 5.19
C ALA A 36 28.98 6.27 4.41
N VAL A 37 28.75 6.13 3.10
CA VAL A 37 29.38 5.08 2.28
C VAL A 37 30.91 5.25 2.17
N PRO A 38 31.45 6.41 1.71
CA PRO A 38 32.90 6.60 1.62
C PRO A 38 33.58 6.46 2.98
N ALA A 39 32.97 7.00 4.03
CA ALA A 39 33.49 6.91 5.39
C ALA A 39 33.53 5.46 5.90
N SER A 40 32.49 4.66 5.59
CA SER A 40 32.43 3.24 5.95
C SER A 40 33.48 2.43 5.20
N ARG A 41 33.65 2.68 3.89
CA ARG A 41 34.67 2.02 3.08
C ARG A 41 36.08 2.35 3.56
N ALA A 42 36.37 3.63 3.81
CA ALA A 42 37.68 4.08 4.28
C ALA A 42 38.02 3.50 5.67
N ALA A 43 37.02 3.27 6.51
CA ALA A 43 37.17 2.61 7.80
C ALA A 43 37.34 1.08 7.71
N GLY A 44 37.32 0.49 6.51
CA GLY A 44 37.47 -0.95 6.32
C GLY A 44 36.30 -1.75 6.88
N ARG A 45 35.08 -1.19 6.87
CA ARG A 45 33.90 -1.86 7.41
C ARG A 45 33.62 -3.18 6.67
N GLU A 46 33.65 -4.29 7.40
CA GLU A 46 33.32 -5.63 6.89
C GLU A 46 31.86 -6.02 7.14
N THR A 47 31.24 -5.47 8.19
CA THR A 47 29.84 -5.76 8.51
C THR A 47 28.93 -5.12 7.46
N PRO A 48 28.04 -5.86 6.80
CA PRO A 48 27.10 -5.28 5.84
C PRO A 48 26.17 -4.24 6.46
N LEU A 49 25.59 -3.37 5.63
CA LEU A 49 24.58 -2.39 6.01
C LEU A 49 23.30 -2.69 5.22
N ASP A 50 22.18 -2.92 5.89
CA ASP A 50 20.89 -3.06 5.21
C ASP A 50 20.04 -1.81 5.41
N CYS A 51 19.43 -1.29 4.35
CA CYS A 51 18.59 -0.10 4.36
C CYS A 51 17.18 -0.47 3.90
N ILE A 52 16.21 -0.44 4.82
CA ILE A 52 14.81 -0.80 4.55
C ILE A 52 13.94 0.45 4.60
N ALA A 53 13.37 0.82 3.46
CA ALA A 53 12.40 1.90 3.40
C ALA A 53 11.01 1.37 3.72
N CYS A 54 10.51 1.61 4.94
CA CYS A 54 9.18 1.19 5.41
C CYS A 54 8.10 2.20 4.98
N GLU A 55 7.98 2.39 3.67
CA GLU A 55 7.01 3.30 3.05
C GLU A 55 5.83 2.52 2.47
N ASN A 56 4.65 3.14 2.39
CA ASN A 56 3.47 2.53 1.76
C ASN A 56 3.53 2.66 0.23
N MET A 57 4.56 2.11 -0.39
CA MET A 57 4.82 2.11 -1.83
C MET A 57 5.38 0.75 -2.27
N MET A 58 5.26 0.45 -3.57
CA MET A 58 6.01 -0.66 -4.18
C MET A 58 7.47 -0.26 -4.35
N ASP A 59 8.37 -1.25 -4.27
CA ASP A 59 9.82 -1.07 -4.51
C ASP A 59 10.46 0.06 -3.68
N SER A 60 10.03 0.20 -2.42
CA SER A 60 10.42 1.30 -1.54
C SER A 60 11.94 1.37 -1.31
N SER A 61 12.54 0.27 -0.89
CA SER A 61 13.98 0.19 -0.59
C SER A 61 14.80 0.23 -1.87
N SER A 62 14.33 -0.42 -2.94
CA SER A 62 14.90 -0.32 -4.27
C SER A 62 14.95 1.12 -4.76
N THR A 63 13.91 1.91 -4.51
CA THR A 63 13.85 3.35 -4.83
C THR A 63 14.86 4.15 -4.01
N LEU A 64 14.92 3.93 -2.69
CA LEU A 64 15.95 4.52 -1.84
C LEU A 64 17.36 4.20 -2.35
N GLY A 65 17.62 2.93 -2.68
CA GLY A 65 18.91 2.49 -3.20
C GLY A 65 19.28 3.13 -4.53
N ARG A 66 18.31 3.39 -5.43
CA ARG A 66 18.57 4.15 -6.67
C ARG A 66 19.03 5.57 -6.35
N HIS A 67 18.37 6.25 -5.42
CA HIS A 67 18.79 7.60 -5.00
C HIS A 67 20.16 7.60 -4.33
N VAL A 68 20.47 6.63 -3.46
CA VAL A 68 21.78 6.52 -2.83
C VAL A 68 22.87 6.30 -3.88
N ARG A 69 22.70 5.30 -4.76
CA ARG A 69 23.70 4.96 -5.79
C ARG A 69 23.94 6.09 -6.78
N ALA A 70 22.93 6.88 -7.10
CA ALA A 70 23.06 8.04 -7.99
C ALA A 70 23.96 9.15 -7.43
N LEU A 71 24.24 9.15 -6.12
CA LEU A 71 25.10 10.11 -5.44
C LEU A 71 26.54 9.61 -5.26
N LEU A 72 26.85 8.38 -5.68
CA LEU A 72 28.14 7.72 -5.50
C LEU A 72 28.85 7.54 -6.84
N GLY A 73 30.18 7.46 -6.81
CA GLY A 73 31.01 7.19 -7.98
C GLY A 73 32.21 6.29 -7.64
N GLY A 74 32.85 5.74 -8.67
CA GLY A 74 34.09 4.97 -8.53
C GLY A 74 33.99 3.81 -7.52
N GLU A 75 34.98 3.73 -6.64
CA GLU A 75 35.09 2.68 -5.62
C GLU A 75 33.95 2.71 -4.59
N ASP A 76 33.39 3.89 -4.29
CA ASP A 76 32.30 4.02 -3.32
C ASP A 76 31.01 3.37 -3.84
N LEU A 77 30.71 3.55 -5.14
CA LEU A 77 29.57 2.89 -5.77
C LEU A 77 29.75 1.37 -5.82
N ALA A 78 30.95 0.90 -6.22
CA ALA A 78 31.26 -0.53 -6.26
C ALA A 78 31.16 -1.18 -4.87
N TRP A 79 31.69 -0.51 -3.85
CA TRP A 79 31.59 -0.96 -2.46
C TRP A 79 30.13 -1.00 -2.00
N CYS A 80 29.34 0.04 -2.30
CA CYS A 80 27.92 0.10 -1.94
C CYS A 80 27.13 -1.07 -2.55
N GLN A 81 27.37 -1.41 -3.81
CA GLN A 81 26.67 -2.52 -4.49
C GLN A 81 26.94 -3.88 -3.83
N GLN A 82 28.13 -4.05 -3.25
CA GLN A 82 28.56 -5.28 -2.60
C GLN A 82 28.13 -5.35 -1.12
N HIS A 83 28.23 -4.24 -0.38
CA HIS A 83 28.11 -4.23 1.08
C HIS A 83 26.81 -3.63 1.62
N VAL A 84 26.03 -2.93 0.78
CA VAL A 84 24.78 -2.30 1.19
C VAL A 84 23.58 -2.98 0.54
N GLY A 85 22.68 -3.50 1.37
CA GLY A 85 21.43 -4.11 0.96
C GLY A 85 20.28 -3.11 0.98
N PHE A 86 19.35 -3.30 0.06
CA PHE A 86 18.13 -2.48 -0.06
C PHE A 86 16.91 -3.39 -0.21
N PRO A 87 16.57 -4.20 0.81
CA PRO A 87 15.49 -5.16 0.68
C PRO A 87 14.14 -4.46 0.72
N ASP A 88 13.41 -4.54 -0.39
CA ASP A 88 12.03 -4.05 -0.47
C ASP A 88 11.18 -4.72 0.59
N CYS A 89 10.26 -3.96 1.18
CA CYS A 89 9.46 -4.44 2.29
C CYS A 89 7.96 -4.18 2.08
N MET A 90 7.15 -4.86 2.88
CA MET A 90 5.75 -4.56 3.04
C MET A 90 5.52 -4.33 4.53
N ILE A 91 4.84 -3.23 4.84
CA ILE A 91 4.35 -2.93 6.19
C ILE A 91 2.82 -2.88 6.21
N SER A 92 2.24 -3.39 7.28
CA SER A 92 0.80 -3.38 7.51
C SER A 92 0.51 -3.18 9.00
N ARG A 93 0.16 -1.94 9.33
CA ARG A 93 -0.34 -1.52 10.65
C ARG A 93 -1.11 -0.22 10.50
N VAL A 94 -2.33 -0.18 11.01
CA VAL A 94 -3.18 1.02 11.02
C VAL A 94 -2.80 1.91 12.19
N VAL A 95 -2.40 3.13 11.85
CA VAL A 95 -2.19 4.25 12.78
C VAL A 95 -3.12 5.38 12.29
N PRO A 96 -4.32 5.54 12.87
CA PRO A 96 -5.40 6.29 12.23
C PRO A 96 -5.25 7.80 12.37
N ARG A 97 -4.67 8.26 13.48
CA ARG A 97 -4.58 9.69 13.82
C ARG A 97 -3.33 10.00 14.66
N PRO A 98 -2.82 11.22 14.60
CA PRO A 98 -1.85 11.71 15.58
C PRO A 98 -2.53 11.90 16.94
N GLU A 99 -1.75 11.78 18.01
CA GLU A 99 -2.17 12.11 19.38
C GLU A 99 -1.62 13.49 19.78
N PRO A 100 -2.23 14.17 20.77
CA PRO A 100 -1.76 15.48 21.23
C PRO A 100 -0.31 15.48 21.73
N ASP A 101 0.10 14.38 22.38
CA ASP A 101 1.51 14.12 22.68
C ASP A 101 2.17 13.50 21.44
N PRO A 102 3.16 14.17 20.82
CA PRO A 102 3.80 13.67 19.59
C PRO A 102 4.63 12.39 19.79
N LEU A 103 4.89 11.99 21.04
CA LEU A 103 5.58 10.74 21.35
C LEU A 103 4.63 9.56 21.59
N VAL A 104 3.32 9.82 21.68
CA VAL A 104 2.30 8.79 21.85
C VAL A 104 1.75 8.37 20.49
N ILE A 105 1.70 7.05 20.25
CA ILE A 105 1.15 6.44 19.05
C ILE A 105 0.10 5.42 19.45
N VAL A 106 -1.11 5.56 18.93
CA VAL A 106 -2.17 4.55 19.02
C VAL A 106 -2.24 3.80 17.69
N ALA A 107 -2.03 2.48 17.76
CA ALA A 107 -2.01 1.61 16.59
C ALA A 107 -2.80 0.33 16.89
N GLU A 108 -3.26 -0.34 15.83
CA GLU A 108 -3.83 -1.68 15.99
C GLU A 108 -2.77 -2.69 16.48
N ASP A 109 -3.23 -3.80 17.05
CA ASP A 109 -2.35 -4.89 17.49
C ASP A 109 -1.76 -5.67 16.30
N TYR A 110 -2.51 -5.76 15.20
CA TYR A 110 -2.04 -6.39 13.97
C TYR A 110 -0.75 -5.74 13.47
N ASN A 111 0.22 -6.59 13.14
CA ASN A 111 1.51 -6.16 12.61
C ASN A 111 2.04 -7.22 11.64
N GLU A 112 2.13 -6.85 10.36
CA GLU A 112 2.84 -7.64 9.37
C GLU A 112 3.95 -6.80 8.75
N TRP A 113 5.19 -7.29 8.85
CA TRP A 113 6.37 -6.65 8.29
C TRP A 113 7.24 -7.69 7.58
N THR A 114 7.19 -7.71 6.26
CA THR A 114 8.00 -8.62 5.44
C THR A 114 9.09 -7.85 4.69
N ALA A 115 10.20 -8.49 4.37
CA ALA A 115 11.22 -7.94 3.48
C ALA A 115 11.83 -9.00 2.56
N ARG A 116 12.24 -8.60 1.35
CA ARG A 116 12.85 -9.49 0.35
C ARG A 116 14.17 -10.08 0.87
N ALA A 117 14.19 -11.39 1.11
CA ALA A 117 15.32 -12.08 1.75
C ALA A 117 16.62 -11.99 0.93
N GLU A 118 16.55 -12.22 -0.38
CA GLU A 118 17.71 -12.18 -1.29
C GLU A 118 18.41 -10.80 -1.40
N ALA A 119 17.74 -9.73 -0.98
CA ALA A 119 18.24 -8.37 -1.10
C ALA A 119 18.99 -7.87 0.16
N PHE A 120 19.01 -8.69 1.23
CA PHE A 120 19.86 -8.45 2.38
C PHE A 120 21.33 -8.73 2.04
N ARG A 121 22.23 -7.93 2.62
CA ARG A 121 23.68 -8.20 2.61
C ARG A 121 24.15 -8.76 3.94
N GLY A 122 23.53 -8.37 5.04
CA GLY A 122 23.79 -8.91 6.37
C GLY A 122 22.69 -9.86 6.86
N PRO A 123 22.92 -10.55 7.98
CA PRO A 123 21.84 -11.27 8.64
C PRO A 123 20.81 -10.28 9.20
N LYS A 124 19.52 -10.63 9.10
CA LYS A 124 18.47 -9.92 9.84
C LYS A 124 18.85 -9.85 11.34
N PRO A 125 18.81 -8.67 11.99
CA PRO A 125 19.02 -8.58 13.43
C PRO A 125 18.03 -9.45 14.21
N ALA A 126 18.53 -10.36 15.05
CA ALA A 126 17.72 -11.35 15.77
C ALA A 126 16.64 -10.73 16.68
N ARG A 127 16.88 -9.51 17.19
CA ARG A 127 15.92 -8.77 18.03
C ARG A 127 14.68 -8.29 17.25
N LEU A 128 14.73 -8.23 15.92
CA LEU A 128 13.60 -7.85 15.08
C LEU A 128 12.75 -9.08 14.79
N THR A 129 11.96 -9.48 15.78
CA THR A 129 11.08 -10.67 15.71
C THR A 129 9.91 -10.46 14.73
N ALA A 130 9.41 -9.23 14.60
CA ALA A 130 8.32 -8.90 13.68
C ALA A 130 8.72 -8.87 12.19
N LEU A 131 10.02 -8.70 11.89
CA LEU A 131 10.51 -8.68 10.51
C LEU A 131 10.65 -10.12 9.99
N GLU A 132 9.87 -10.46 8.98
CA GLU A 132 9.89 -11.74 8.27
C GLU A 132 10.62 -11.58 6.92
N PRO A 133 11.83 -12.15 6.74
CA PRO A 133 12.42 -12.29 5.42
C PRO A 133 11.58 -13.27 4.58
N VAL A 134 11.22 -12.88 3.37
CA VAL A 134 10.42 -13.69 2.45
C VAL A 134 11.04 -13.74 1.06
N ASP A 135 10.85 -14.86 0.37
CA ASP A 135 11.36 -15.04 -0.99
C ASP A 135 10.50 -14.26 -2.01
N ASN A 136 9.18 -14.41 -1.93
CA ASN A 136 8.24 -13.73 -2.83
C ASN A 136 7.61 -12.48 -2.19
N GLN A 137 8.43 -11.42 -2.06
CA GLN A 137 7.99 -10.14 -1.49
C GLN A 137 6.86 -9.49 -2.30
N SER A 138 6.87 -9.64 -3.62
CA SER A 138 5.85 -9.07 -4.50
C SER A 138 4.47 -9.69 -4.26
N ALA A 139 4.40 -11.00 -4.00
CA ALA A 139 3.16 -11.67 -3.63
C ALA A 139 2.57 -11.13 -2.32
N ARG A 140 3.41 -10.88 -1.30
CA ARG A 140 2.96 -10.28 -0.03
C ARG A 140 2.42 -8.86 -0.22
N LEU A 141 3.12 -8.04 -1.01
CA LEU A 141 2.70 -6.69 -1.36
C LEU A 141 1.35 -6.68 -2.06
N GLU A 142 1.17 -7.51 -3.08
CA GLU A 142 -0.09 -7.58 -3.83
C GLU A 142 -1.23 -8.16 -3.00
N ARG A 143 -0.99 -9.16 -2.13
CA ARG A 143 -2.01 -9.66 -1.20
C ARG A 143 -2.51 -8.55 -0.29
N LYS A 144 -1.61 -7.75 0.29
CA LYS A 144 -1.98 -6.60 1.12
C LYS A 144 -2.69 -5.51 0.31
N LEU A 145 -2.20 -5.22 -0.90
CA LEU A 145 -2.76 -4.20 -1.76
C LEU A 145 -4.18 -4.55 -2.24
N PHE A 146 -4.44 -5.80 -2.61
CA PHE A 146 -5.74 -6.19 -3.13
C PHE A 146 -6.69 -6.54 -2.01
N VAL A 147 -6.31 -7.44 -1.10
CA VAL A 147 -7.24 -7.93 -0.08
C VAL A 147 -7.46 -6.89 1.01
N HIS A 148 -6.41 -6.45 1.71
CA HIS A 148 -6.57 -5.50 2.81
C HIS A 148 -6.93 -4.10 2.28
N ASN A 149 -6.11 -3.49 1.42
CA ASN A 149 -6.40 -2.12 0.96
C ASN A 149 -7.64 -2.05 0.06
N GLY A 150 -7.92 -3.08 -0.75
CA GLY A 150 -9.11 -3.14 -1.61
C GLY A 150 -10.37 -3.35 -0.79
N GLY A 151 -10.39 -4.32 0.14
CA GLY A 151 -11.48 -4.51 1.10
C GLY A 151 -11.74 -3.26 1.93
N HIS A 152 -10.69 -2.56 2.38
CA HIS A 152 -10.83 -1.31 3.13
C HIS A 152 -11.43 -0.19 2.28
N ALA A 153 -11.05 -0.10 1.00
CA ALA A 153 -11.62 0.87 0.08
C ALA A 153 -13.12 0.59 -0.16
N VAL A 154 -13.51 -0.68 -0.37
CA VAL A 154 -14.92 -1.07 -0.51
C VAL A 154 -15.72 -0.72 0.75
N CYS A 155 -15.22 -1.11 1.93
CA CYS A 155 -15.83 -0.75 3.21
C CYS A 155 -15.99 0.76 3.35
N GLY A 156 -14.94 1.52 3.06
CA GLY A 156 -14.92 2.98 3.14
C GLY A 156 -15.97 3.61 2.22
N TYR A 157 -15.97 3.28 0.92
CA TYR A 157 -16.87 3.93 -0.04
C TYR A 157 -18.32 3.54 0.19
N VAL A 158 -18.61 2.25 0.43
CA VAL A 158 -19.98 1.82 0.73
C VAL A 158 -20.44 2.40 2.06
N GLY A 159 -19.59 2.38 3.09
CA GLY A 159 -19.85 3.00 4.38
C GLY A 159 -20.13 4.51 4.28
N PHE A 160 -19.40 5.23 3.42
CA PHE A 160 -19.63 6.63 3.14
C PHE A 160 -21.04 6.88 2.58
N HIS A 161 -21.45 6.10 1.58
CA HIS A 161 -22.80 6.22 0.98
C HIS A 161 -23.91 5.83 1.96
N ARG A 162 -23.62 4.91 2.88
CA ARG A 162 -24.48 4.52 4.01
C ARG A 162 -24.44 5.52 5.18
N ARG A 163 -23.67 6.61 5.06
CA ARG A 163 -23.53 7.72 6.03
C ARG A 163 -22.86 7.34 7.34
N HIS A 164 -22.05 6.28 7.34
CA HIS A 164 -21.23 5.93 8.50
C HIS A 164 -20.04 6.87 8.64
N ARG A 165 -19.65 7.15 9.88
CA ARG A 165 -18.55 8.04 10.20
C ARG A 165 -17.25 7.26 10.38
N TYR A 166 -17.32 6.08 10.98
CA TYR A 166 -16.17 5.23 11.28
C TYR A 166 -16.28 3.85 10.65
N VAL A 167 -15.12 3.23 10.41
CA VAL A 167 -15.03 1.88 9.82
C VAL A 167 -15.75 0.83 10.67
N HIS A 168 -15.63 0.88 12.00
CA HIS A 168 -16.29 -0.07 12.90
C HIS A 168 -17.83 0.02 12.83
N GLU A 169 -18.38 1.21 12.57
CA GLU A 169 -19.82 1.39 12.32
C GLU A 169 -20.20 0.79 10.96
N ALA A 170 -19.39 1.06 9.94
CA ALA A 170 -19.63 0.59 8.59
C ALA A 170 -19.60 -0.95 8.51
N VAL A 171 -18.60 -1.63 9.10
CA VAL A 171 -18.55 -3.11 9.07
C VAL A 171 -19.70 -3.78 9.83
N ALA A 172 -20.36 -3.07 10.75
CA ALA A 172 -21.54 -3.55 11.46
C ALA A 172 -22.85 -3.39 10.67
N ASP A 173 -22.85 -2.58 9.59
CA ASP A 173 -24.00 -2.44 8.69
C ASP A 173 -24.11 -3.66 7.77
N PRO A 174 -25.24 -4.39 7.75
CA PRO A 174 -25.41 -5.58 6.92
C PRO A 174 -25.16 -5.34 5.42
N VAL A 175 -25.52 -4.16 4.89
CA VAL A 175 -25.32 -3.82 3.48
C VAL A 175 -23.83 -3.66 3.18
N VAL A 176 -23.10 -2.97 4.06
CA VAL A 176 -21.65 -2.80 3.92
C VAL A 176 -20.95 -4.15 4.07
N ALA A 177 -21.33 -4.95 5.07
CA ALA A 177 -20.76 -6.27 5.33
C ALA A 177 -20.90 -7.18 4.11
N GLU A 178 -22.07 -7.20 3.45
CA GLU A 178 -22.29 -7.97 2.23
C GLU A 178 -21.31 -7.57 1.12
N HIS A 179 -21.14 -6.25 0.89
CA HIS A 179 -20.23 -5.74 -0.13
C HIS A 179 -18.77 -6.06 0.19
N VAL A 180 -18.37 -5.92 1.46
CA VAL A 180 -17.02 -6.18 1.93
C VAL A 180 -16.69 -7.66 1.80
N LEU A 181 -17.52 -8.55 2.33
CA LEU A 181 -17.29 -10.00 2.26
C LEU A 181 -17.23 -10.49 0.81
N GLY A 182 -18.19 -10.05 -0.01
CA GLY A 182 -18.20 -10.39 -1.43
C GLY A 182 -16.96 -9.89 -2.18
N ALA A 183 -16.49 -8.68 -1.88
CA ALA A 183 -15.27 -8.15 -2.47
C ALA A 183 -14.02 -8.89 -1.97
N LEU A 184 -13.94 -9.20 -0.67
CA LEU A 184 -12.82 -9.95 -0.10
C LEU A 184 -12.69 -11.36 -0.70
N ASP A 185 -13.81 -12.03 -0.98
CA ASP A 185 -13.81 -13.33 -1.66
C ASP A 185 -13.23 -13.23 -3.08
N GLU A 186 -13.70 -12.27 -3.88
CA GLU A 186 -13.21 -12.06 -5.25
C GLU A 186 -11.74 -11.61 -5.27
N LEU A 187 -11.37 -10.64 -4.42
CA LEU A 187 -10.00 -10.12 -4.29
C LEU A 187 -9.04 -11.23 -3.80
N GLY A 188 -9.49 -12.01 -2.82
CA GLY A 188 -8.74 -13.14 -2.28
C GLY A 188 -8.45 -14.18 -3.34
N GLU A 189 -9.45 -14.57 -4.12
CA GLU A 189 -9.30 -15.57 -5.18
C GLU A 189 -8.34 -15.11 -6.29
N VAL A 190 -8.42 -13.83 -6.68
CA VAL A 190 -7.50 -13.22 -7.66
C VAL A 190 -6.03 -13.34 -7.20
N VAL A 191 -5.74 -12.98 -5.95
CA VAL A 191 -4.37 -13.06 -5.41
C VAL A 191 -3.95 -14.51 -5.21
N ARG A 192 -4.87 -15.37 -4.77
CA ARG A 192 -4.62 -16.80 -4.56
C ARG A 192 -4.18 -17.48 -5.84
N GLN A 193 -4.89 -17.24 -6.95
CA GLN A 193 -4.56 -17.84 -8.24
C GLN A 193 -3.26 -17.27 -8.81
N LYS A 194 -3.03 -15.95 -8.72
CA LYS A 194 -1.82 -15.33 -9.27
C LYS A 194 -0.53 -15.73 -8.56
N HIS A 195 -0.58 -15.87 -7.24
CA HIS A 195 0.61 -16.11 -6.41
C HIS A 195 0.62 -17.46 -5.70
N GLU A 196 -0.33 -18.33 -6.04
CA GLU A 196 -0.43 -19.70 -5.52
C GLU A 196 -0.50 -19.77 -3.99
N PHE A 197 -1.12 -18.79 -3.34
CA PHE A 197 -1.37 -18.86 -1.90
C PHE A 197 -2.30 -20.03 -1.57
N SER A 198 -2.13 -20.63 -0.39
CA SER A 198 -3.07 -21.64 0.08
C SER A 198 -4.43 -21.01 0.36
N PRO A 199 -5.55 -21.74 0.13
CA PRO A 199 -6.89 -21.26 0.48
C PRO A 199 -7.00 -20.82 1.95
N GLU A 200 -6.38 -21.56 2.86
CA GLU A 200 -6.40 -21.29 4.31
C GLU A 200 -5.68 -19.99 4.66
N SER A 201 -4.54 -19.72 3.99
CA SER A 201 -3.78 -18.48 4.18
C SER A 201 -4.57 -17.25 3.74
N ILE A 202 -5.29 -17.34 2.62
CA ILE A 202 -6.16 -16.25 2.15
C ILE A 202 -7.38 -16.09 3.05
N GLU A 203 -8.02 -17.18 3.47
CA GLU A 203 -9.16 -17.14 4.37
C GLU A 203 -8.81 -16.50 5.71
N ALA A 204 -7.69 -16.89 6.33
CA ALA A 204 -7.20 -16.26 7.55
C ALA A 204 -6.96 -14.75 7.35
N TYR A 205 -6.37 -14.35 6.21
CA TYR A 205 -6.12 -12.94 5.91
C TYR A 205 -7.42 -12.11 5.74
N LYS A 206 -8.48 -12.71 5.17
CA LYS A 206 -9.81 -12.09 5.05
C LYS A 206 -10.49 -11.96 6.43
N GLN A 207 -10.38 -12.97 7.28
CA GLN A 207 -10.96 -12.94 8.64
C GLN A 207 -10.29 -11.86 9.49
N ASP A 208 -8.96 -11.76 9.43
CA ASP A 208 -8.21 -10.71 10.11
C ASP A 208 -8.69 -9.31 9.71
N PHE A 209 -8.98 -9.08 8.43
CA PHE A 209 -9.55 -7.80 7.98
C PHE A 209 -10.84 -7.45 8.73
N CYS A 210 -11.76 -8.39 8.85
CA CYS A 210 -13.06 -8.18 9.48
C CYS A 210 -12.89 -7.88 10.98
N ILE A 211 -12.03 -8.63 11.67
CA ILE A 211 -11.72 -8.45 13.10
C ILE A 211 -11.14 -7.05 13.33
N ARG A 212 -10.14 -6.66 12.52
CA ARG A 212 -9.46 -5.36 12.64
C ARG A 212 -10.39 -4.18 12.37
N GLY A 213 -11.28 -4.31 11.37
CA GLY A 213 -12.25 -3.27 11.02
C GLY A 213 -13.28 -3.02 12.11
N ALA A 214 -13.55 -4.00 12.97
CA ALA A 214 -14.58 -3.91 14.01
C ALA A 214 -14.12 -3.19 15.29
N VAL A 215 -12.82 -2.85 15.44
CA VAL A 215 -12.25 -2.27 16.66
C VAL A 215 -12.64 -0.79 16.84
N PRO A 216 -13.54 -0.43 17.78
CA PRO A 216 -14.05 0.94 17.90
C PRO A 216 -12.99 1.95 18.36
N GLU A 217 -12.04 1.53 19.19
CA GLU A 217 -10.97 2.37 19.77
C GLU A 217 -10.09 3.01 18.69
N MET A 218 -9.96 2.34 17.55
CA MET A 218 -9.22 2.86 16.40
C MET A 218 -9.83 4.16 15.88
N ASN A 219 -11.16 4.37 16.02
CA ASN A 219 -11.88 5.53 15.49
C ASN A 219 -11.45 5.87 14.06
N ASP A 220 -11.29 4.84 13.23
CA ASP A 220 -10.81 4.99 11.87
C ASP A 220 -11.89 5.66 11.02
N ALA A 221 -11.68 6.93 10.66
CA ALA A 221 -12.69 7.75 9.99
C ALA A 221 -12.86 7.32 8.52
N ILE A 222 -14.10 7.14 8.08
CA ILE A 222 -14.43 6.79 6.70
C ILE A 222 -13.80 7.78 5.72
N LEU A 223 -13.84 9.09 6.01
CA LEU A 223 -13.24 10.13 5.17
C LEU A 223 -11.73 9.96 4.96
N ARG A 224 -11.01 9.47 5.98
CA ARG A 224 -9.58 9.12 5.86
C ARG A 224 -9.37 7.94 4.92
N VAL A 225 -10.29 6.96 5.00
CA VAL A 225 -10.26 5.72 4.21
C VAL A 225 -10.67 5.94 2.76
N VAL A 226 -11.53 6.91 2.44
CA VAL A 226 -12.04 7.14 1.07
C VAL A 226 -11.28 8.21 0.29
N ARG A 227 -10.48 9.07 0.95
CA ARG A 227 -9.76 10.17 0.28
C ARG A 227 -8.91 9.76 -0.93
N ASP A 228 -8.65 10.69 -1.85
CA ASP A 228 -7.85 10.45 -3.06
C ASP A 228 -8.43 9.38 -4.01
N PRO A 229 -9.70 9.51 -4.45
CA PRO A 229 -10.35 8.50 -5.28
C PRO A 229 -9.68 8.26 -6.63
N ILE A 230 -9.14 9.29 -7.28
CA ILE A 230 -8.45 9.17 -8.58
C ILE A 230 -7.22 8.25 -8.44
N ARG A 231 -6.42 8.46 -7.39
CA ARG A 231 -5.29 7.57 -7.08
C ARG A 231 -5.77 6.13 -6.84
N LYS A 232 -6.82 5.93 -6.06
CA LYS A 232 -7.32 4.56 -5.74
C LYS A 232 -7.97 3.84 -6.93
N LEU A 233 -8.44 4.59 -7.92
CA LEU A 233 -8.98 4.09 -9.19
C LEU A 233 -7.90 3.93 -10.27
N SER A 234 -6.65 4.28 -9.99
CA SER A 234 -5.55 4.14 -10.95
C SER A 234 -5.31 2.66 -11.34
N PRO A 235 -4.77 2.38 -12.54
CA PRO A 235 -4.72 1.03 -13.12
C PRO A 235 -3.93 -0.01 -12.34
N ARG A 236 -2.98 0.42 -11.49
CA ARG A 236 -2.12 -0.45 -10.67
C ARG A 236 -2.55 -0.52 -9.21
N GLU A 237 -3.70 0.05 -8.88
CA GLU A 237 -4.17 0.21 -7.52
C GLU A 237 -5.26 -0.80 -7.13
N ARG A 238 -5.57 -0.79 -5.83
CA ARG A 238 -6.35 -1.77 -5.07
C ARG A 238 -7.74 -2.20 -5.60
N LEU A 239 -8.29 -1.53 -6.60
CA LEU A 239 -9.61 -1.86 -7.18
C LEU A 239 -9.49 -2.26 -8.66
N VAL A 240 -8.87 -1.42 -9.48
CA VAL A 240 -8.81 -1.64 -10.94
C VAL A 240 -7.83 -2.75 -11.32
N ALA A 241 -6.67 -2.84 -10.64
CA ALA A 241 -5.71 -3.90 -10.92
C ALA A 241 -6.29 -5.31 -10.69
N PRO A 242 -6.93 -5.61 -9.53
CA PRO A 242 -7.54 -6.93 -9.35
C PRO A 242 -8.75 -7.16 -10.25
N ALA A 243 -9.52 -6.12 -10.63
CA ALA A 243 -10.63 -6.28 -11.58
C ALA A 243 -10.14 -6.72 -12.98
N LYS A 244 -9.04 -6.13 -13.47
CA LYS A 244 -8.42 -6.53 -14.75
C LYS A 244 -7.87 -7.95 -14.68
N LEU A 245 -7.17 -8.28 -13.59
CA LEU A 245 -6.61 -9.60 -13.38
C LEU A 245 -7.70 -10.68 -13.25
N ALA A 246 -8.84 -10.36 -12.63
CA ALA A 246 -9.98 -11.27 -12.58
C ALA A 246 -10.48 -11.66 -13.98
N ILE A 247 -10.44 -10.74 -14.95
CA ILE A 247 -10.79 -11.03 -16.35
C ILE A 247 -9.77 -11.99 -16.97
N GLU A 248 -8.48 -11.69 -16.81
CA GLU A 248 -7.38 -12.53 -17.32
C GLU A 248 -7.46 -13.96 -16.75
N CYS A 249 -7.88 -14.10 -15.50
CA CYS A 249 -8.03 -15.39 -14.82
C CYS A 249 -9.41 -16.06 -15.01
N GLY A 250 -10.37 -15.41 -15.66
CA GLY A 250 -11.74 -15.94 -15.80
C GLY A 250 -12.52 -16.03 -14.48
N LEU A 251 -12.20 -15.16 -13.51
CA LEU A 251 -12.79 -15.13 -12.17
C LEU A 251 -13.98 -14.16 -12.06
N ALA A 252 -14.86 -14.41 -11.10
CA ALA A 252 -15.92 -13.48 -10.73
C ALA A 252 -15.34 -12.17 -10.18
N ARG A 253 -15.99 -11.03 -10.48
CA ARG A 253 -15.56 -9.69 -10.08
C ARG A 253 -16.71 -8.70 -9.84
N ARG A 254 -17.91 -9.21 -9.57
CA ARG A 254 -19.12 -8.37 -9.44
C ARG A 254 -19.00 -7.39 -8.27
N TRP A 255 -18.39 -7.81 -7.16
CA TRP A 255 -18.24 -7.01 -5.96
C TRP A 255 -17.08 -6.02 -6.08
N ILE A 256 -15.99 -6.41 -6.75
CA ILE A 256 -14.92 -5.48 -7.12
C ILE A 256 -15.47 -4.36 -8.01
N VAL A 257 -16.28 -4.71 -9.03
CA VAL A 257 -16.95 -3.73 -9.92
C VAL A 257 -17.86 -2.80 -9.12
N LYS A 258 -18.69 -3.32 -8.19
CA LYS A 258 -19.49 -2.46 -7.30
C LYS A 258 -18.62 -1.52 -6.45
N GLY A 259 -17.47 -1.99 -5.96
CA GLY A 259 -16.49 -1.16 -5.26
C GLY A 259 -15.93 -0.01 -6.12
N ILE A 260 -15.63 -0.28 -7.38
CA ILE A 260 -15.22 0.73 -8.37
C ILE A 260 -16.34 1.77 -8.57
N VAL A 261 -17.59 1.33 -8.73
CA VAL A 261 -18.74 2.24 -8.87
C VAL A 261 -18.93 3.09 -7.61
N ALA A 262 -18.80 2.50 -6.42
CA ALA A 262 -18.87 3.22 -5.15
C ALA A 262 -17.86 4.36 -5.08
N ALA A 263 -16.61 4.09 -5.51
CA ALA A 263 -15.53 5.07 -5.59
C ALA A 263 -15.81 6.15 -6.65
N LEU A 264 -16.29 5.76 -7.84
CA LEU A 264 -16.63 6.71 -8.91
C LEU A 264 -17.78 7.65 -8.52
N LYS A 265 -18.70 7.19 -7.66
CA LYS A 265 -19.83 7.99 -7.16
C LYS A 265 -19.52 8.76 -5.87
N TYR A 266 -18.36 8.58 -5.26
CA TYR A 266 -17.97 9.29 -4.04
C TYR A 266 -17.81 10.79 -4.28
N ARG A 267 -18.46 11.62 -3.44
CA ARG A 267 -18.45 13.08 -3.51
C ARG A 267 -18.21 13.66 -2.12
N HIS A 268 -17.12 14.40 -1.95
CA HIS A 268 -16.89 15.15 -0.71
C HIS A 268 -16.15 16.48 -0.99
N PRO A 269 -16.65 17.62 -0.49
CA PRO A 269 -16.11 18.94 -0.84
C PRO A 269 -14.70 19.21 -0.29
N ALA A 270 -14.29 18.50 0.76
CA ALA A 270 -12.93 18.62 1.32
C ALA A 270 -11.88 17.75 0.61
N ASP A 271 -12.28 16.97 -0.40
CA ASP A 271 -11.37 16.11 -1.17
C ASP A 271 -11.28 16.63 -2.61
N SER A 272 -10.12 17.21 -2.96
CA SER A 272 -9.89 17.80 -4.28
C SER A 272 -9.98 16.77 -5.41
N GLN A 273 -9.52 15.53 -5.19
CA GLN A 273 -9.63 14.47 -6.20
C GLN A 273 -11.09 14.01 -6.38
N SER A 274 -11.90 14.07 -5.32
CA SER A 274 -13.34 13.80 -5.43
C SER A 274 -14.05 14.85 -6.29
N LEU A 275 -13.70 16.12 -6.13
CA LEU A 275 -14.24 17.22 -6.94
C LEU A 275 -13.79 17.11 -8.41
N GLU A 276 -12.51 16.87 -8.65
CA GLU A 276 -11.96 16.66 -10.00
C GLU A 276 -12.64 15.47 -10.70
N LEU A 277 -12.80 14.35 -9.99
CA LEU A 277 -13.47 13.16 -10.52
C LEU A 277 -14.93 13.46 -10.89
N ALA A 278 -15.63 14.24 -10.06
CA ALA A 278 -17.00 14.66 -10.32
C ALA A 278 -17.11 15.52 -11.58
N GLU A 279 -16.19 16.48 -11.74
CA GLU A 279 -16.12 17.36 -12.88
C GLU A 279 -15.89 16.56 -14.18
N LYS A 280 -14.86 15.70 -14.20
CA LYS A 280 -14.57 14.84 -15.35
C LYS A 280 -15.74 13.94 -15.73
N LEU A 281 -16.41 13.35 -14.75
CA LEU A 281 -17.60 12.52 -14.99
C LEU A 281 -18.76 13.33 -15.60
N SER A 282 -18.95 14.58 -15.16
CA SER A 282 -20.01 15.45 -15.69
C SER A 282 -19.73 15.96 -17.11
N GLN A 283 -18.45 16.24 -17.43
CA GLN A 283 -18.04 16.80 -18.72
C GLN A 283 -17.85 15.73 -19.79
N ASN A 284 -17.22 14.60 -19.43
CA ASN A 284 -16.72 13.62 -20.39
C ASN A 284 -17.49 12.29 -20.35
N GLY A 285 -18.30 12.07 -19.31
CA GLY A 285 -19.06 10.84 -19.11
C GLY A 285 -18.22 9.68 -18.54
N LEU A 286 -18.91 8.61 -18.12
CA LEU A 286 -18.32 7.47 -17.40
C LEU A 286 -17.21 6.79 -18.20
N ARG A 287 -17.49 6.36 -19.44
CA ARG A 287 -16.52 5.60 -20.25
C ARG A 287 -15.23 6.40 -20.53
N SER A 288 -15.33 7.72 -20.71
CA SER A 288 -14.13 8.54 -20.87
C SER A 288 -13.29 8.62 -19.60
N VAL A 289 -13.93 8.68 -18.43
CA VAL A 289 -13.22 8.65 -17.15
C VAL A 289 -12.57 7.30 -16.87
N LEU A 290 -13.24 6.20 -17.22
CA LEU A 290 -12.66 4.86 -17.11
C LEU A 290 -11.40 4.71 -17.98
N GLU A 291 -11.40 5.24 -19.20
CA GLU A 291 -10.24 5.23 -20.07
C GLU A 291 -9.10 6.09 -19.52
N GLU A 292 -9.40 7.33 -19.12
CA GLU A 292 -8.39 8.30 -18.67
C GLU A 292 -7.75 7.90 -17.33
N ILE A 293 -8.57 7.57 -16.33
CA ILE A 293 -8.12 7.37 -14.93
C ILE A 293 -7.78 5.90 -14.67
N CYS A 294 -8.64 4.98 -15.11
CA CYS A 294 -8.49 3.57 -14.82
C CYS A 294 -7.70 2.81 -15.90
N THR A 295 -7.43 3.47 -17.04
CA THR A 295 -6.86 2.84 -18.25
C THR A 295 -7.69 1.63 -18.67
N ILE A 296 -9.02 1.74 -18.59
CA ILE A 296 -9.97 0.73 -19.03
C ILE A 296 -10.51 1.19 -20.38
N GLU A 297 -10.24 0.43 -21.45
CA GLU A 297 -10.70 0.77 -22.79
C GLU A 297 -12.23 0.92 -22.82
N LYS A 298 -12.71 1.95 -23.51
CA LYS A 298 -14.15 2.26 -23.60
C LYS A 298 -14.98 1.09 -24.11
N SER A 299 -14.46 0.26 -25.01
CA SER A 299 -15.13 -0.91 -25.61
C SER A 299 -14.92 -2.21 -24.83
N SER A 300 -14.18 -2.18 -23.72
CA SER A 300 -13.85 -3.42 -23.01
C SER A 300 -15.06 -4.00 -22.27
N PRO A 301 -15.13 -5.33 -22.09
CA PRO A 301 -16.16 -5.96 -21.26
C PRO A 301 -16.21 -5.41 -19.83
N LEU A 302 -15.06 -5.00 -19.28
CA LEU A 302 -15.01 -4.37 -17.95
C LEU A 302 -15.73 -3.02 -17.91
N ALA A 303 -15.61 -2.22 -18.98
CA ALA A 303 -16.30 -0.95 -19.08
C ALA A 303 -17.82 -1.16 -19.14
N ASP A 304 -18.28 -2.20 -19.86
CA ASP A 304 -19.70 -2.57 -19.95
C ASP A 304 -20.26 -2.95 -18.57
N GLU A 305 -19.54 -3.81 -17.83
CA GLU A 305 -19.96 -4.24 -16.49
C GLU A 305 -19.99 -3.09 -15.47
N ILE A 306 -19.01 -2.18 -15.53
CA ILE A 306 -18.99 -1.00 -14.68
C ILE A 306 -20.15 -0.07 -15.03
N GLU A 307 -20.48 0.12 -16.32
CA GLU A 307 -21.61 0.95 -16.75
C GLU A 307 -22.96 0.34 -16.35
N GLU A 308 -23.12 -0.97 -16.47
CA GLU A 308 -24.31 -1.68 -15.99
C GLU A 308 -24.48 -1.51 -14.47
N ALA A 309 -23.43 -1.77 -13.70
CA ALA A 309 -23.44 -1.58 -12.25
C ALA A 309 -23.64 -0.11 -11.85
N TRP A 310 -23.13 0.84 -12.65
CA TRP A 310 -23.32 2.27 -12.44
C TRP A 310 -24.79 2.70 -12.59
N ASN A 311 -25.49 2.14 -13.57
CA ASN A 311 -26.89 2.42 -13.88
C ASN A 311 -27.84 1.76 -12.87
N CYS A 312 -27.48 0.58 -12.37
CA CYS A 312 -28.25 -0.16 -11.37
C CYS A 312 -27.85 0.16 -9.91
N TRP A 313 -27.04 1.20 -9.70
CA TRP A 313 -26.46 1.51 -8.40
C TRP A 313 -27.52 1.85 -7.35
N THR A 314 -27.51 1.11 -6.25
CA THR A 314 -28.36 1.29 -5.08
C THR A 314 -27.59 0.92 -3.81
N LEU A 315 -27.76 1.69 -2.73
CA LEU A 315 -27.19 1.48 -1.39
C LEU A 315 -28.10 2.04 -0.28
#